data_AF-A0A7X8GDK9-F1
#
_entry.id   AF-A0A7X8GDK9-F1
#
_cell.length_a   1.000
_cell.length_b   1.000
_cell.length_c   1.000
_cell.angle_alpha   90.00
_cell.angle_beta   90.00
_cell.angle_gamma   90.00
#
_symmetry.space_group_name_H-M   'P 1'
#
loop_
_entity.id
_entity.type
_entity.pdbx_description
1 polymer ?
#
loop_
_entity_poly.entity_id
_entity_poly.type
_entity_poly.pdbx_seq_one_letter_code
_entity_poly.pdbx_strand_id
1 'polypeptide(L)'
;IATVEYTAPYWKTQLSGVISDVSISVSLPNTSSSNAIGWTENNGGTLQAIGGTVDVDAKSICYSEVTALKPFYGITTRAVKSTTYEYKGGDITQASNWKTSSGTQLQNFSQNDVTYIVKASTTIASDFTISGSNIKFQIGEGYSLTIEEETAFSFAGNFALQKNATFTNNGIVTVFGTILFENHGHQMYQDIVNNGTCTVYGNIKQAQGSFSRIYNNPTGVLLVYGDYYKDQNTWFYNSGLFTIMSGEFFSNSNHENYFVNQAFGKVLINNSLHPLKDIELNNINASTCFVLQENSEFFVVDADITLSGWSPNFMIEGTLIIEDGNFTINQGGLPIIVTETGGLYLYDTDNNTDGILDLNNGKLDLAINGEAYVEGAKTTNGGGSTINVNGEMFIGNVGL
;
A
#
# COMPACT_ATOMS: atom_id res chain seq x y z
N ILE A 1 19.20 13.28 5.59
CA ILE A 1 19.30 14.28 6.68
C ILE A 1 17.88 14.55 7.16
N ALA A 2 17.54 14.14 8.39
CA ALA A 2 16.29 14.50 9.03
C ALA A 2 16.63 14.97 10.46
N THR A 3 16.34 16.23 10.74
CA THR A 3 16.55 16.85 12.05
C THR A 3 15.28 16.66 12.85
N VAL A 4 15.37 16.07 14.05
CA VAL A 4 14.25 15.99 14.99
C VAL A 4 14.54 16.96 16.13
N GLU A 5 13.80 18.08 16.18
CA GLU A 5 13.77 18.95 17.36
C GLU A 5 12.71 18.45 18.35
N TYR A 6 13.01 18.50 19.64
CA TYR A 6 12.17 17.95 20.71
C TYR A 6 11.86 18.97 21.81
N THR A 7 10.60 19.02 22.23
CA THR A 7 10.14 19.57 23.52
C THR A 7 9.09 18.64 24.18
N ALA A 8 9.54 17.87 25.20
CA ALA A 8 8.82 17.18 26.30
C ALA A 8 7.89 15.95 25.99
N PRO A 9 7.49 15.14 27.01
CA PRO A 9 8.27 14.27 27.91
C PRO A 9 8.21 12.76 27.51
N TYR A 10 7.76 12.41 26.31
CA TYR A 10 7.66 11.01 25.86
C TYR A 10 8.62 10.69 24.71
N TRP A 11 9.18 9.48 24.75
CA TRP A 11 9.95 8.91 23.65
C TRP A 11 8.97 8.28 22.65
N LYS A 12 9.02 8.70 21.38
CA LYS A 12 8.32 8.03 20.29
C LYS A 12 9.36 7.67 19.23
N THR A 13 9.73 6.39 19.17
CA THR A 13 10.49 5.82 18.05
C THR A 13 9.50 5.09 17.15
N GLN A 14 9.41 5.52 15.90
CA GLN A 14 8.69 4.82 14.84
C GLN A 14 9.76 4.21 13.94
N LEU A 15 9.76 2.89 13.80
CA LEU A 15 10.68 2.15 12.92
C LEU A 15 9.86 1.39 11.89
N SER A 16 10.20 1.57 10.62
CA SER A 16 9.79 0.73 9.50
C SER A 16 11.00 0.49 8.59
N GLY A 17 11.27 -0.78 8.23
CA GLY A 17 12.31 -1.19 7.27
C GLY A 17 13.45 -2.02 7.86
N VAL A 18 14.14 -2.80 6.99
CA VAL A 18 15.35 -3.57 7.33
C VAL A 18 16.51 -2.60 7.53
N ILE A 19 17.09 -2.64 8.73
CA ILE A 19 18.14 -1.71 9.18
C ILE A 19 19.50 -2.21 8.70
N SER A 20 20.15 -1.49 7.78
CA SER A 20 21.57 -1.71 7.45
C SER A 20 22.52 -0.89 8.34
N ASP A 21 22.06 0.22 8.93
CA ASP A 21 22.74 0.97 10.00
C ASP A 21 21.76 1.85 10.77
N VAL A 22 22.01 2.07 12.07
CA VAL A 22 21.24 3.00 12.93
C VAL A 22 22.15 4.17 13.32
N SER A 23 21.87 5.38 12.84
CA SER A 23 22.50 6.59 13.37
C SER A 23 21.56 7.31 14.34
N ILE A 24 21.96 7.45 15.60
CA ILE A 24 21.29 8.31 16.59
C ILE A 24 22.15 9.57 16.74
N SER A 25 21.64 10.73 16.32
CA SER A 25 22.29 12.03 16.58
C SER A 25 21.62 12.74 17.74
N VAL A 26 22.40 13.16 18.74
CA VAL A 26 21.93 13.94 19.89
C VAL A 26 22.61 15.30 19.84
N SER A 27 21.83 16.39 19.80
CA SER A 27 22.36 17.72 20.09
C SER A 27 22.09 18.08 21.55
N LEU A 28 23.16 18.34 22.30
CA LEU A 28 23.06 18.81 23.69
C LEU A 28 22.91 20.33 23.69
N PRO A 29 21.97 20.91 24.46
CA PRO A 29 21.99 22.33 24.75
C PRO A 29 23.14 22.61 25.73
N ASN A 30 23.99 23.58 25.36
CA ASN A 30 25.12 24.14 26.10
C ASN A 30 25.16 23.81 27.61
N THR A 31 25.65 22.62 27.95
CA THR A 31 26.05 22.26 29.31
C THR A 31 27.21 21.28 29.24
N SER A 32 28.30 21.66 29.90
CA SER A 32 29.50 20.88 30.06
C SER A 32 29.30 19.82 31.14
N SER A 33 28.93 18.60 30.78
CA SER A 33 29.28 17.41 31.56
C SER A 33 28.87 16.14 30.83
N SER A 34 29.86 15.28 30.60
CA SER A 34 29.74 13.86 30.32
C SER A 34 28.72 13.19 31.25
N ASN A 35 27.65 12.61 30.71
CA ASN A 35 26.97 11.45 31.28
C ASN A 35 26.04 10.83 30.22
N ALA A 36 26.21 9.51 30.04
CA ALA A 36 25.55 8.69 29.04
C ALA A 36 24.02 8.58 29.26
N ILE A 37 23.30 8.35 28.16
CA ILE A 37 21.89 7.93 28.15
C ILE A 37 21.78 6.62 28.94
N GLY A 38 20.82 6.50 29.85
CA GLY A 38 20.50 5.23 30.50
C GLY A 38 19.01 5.10 30.80
N TRP A 39 18.52 3.86 30.80
CA TRP A 39 17.16 3.46 31.20
C TRP A 39 17.23 2.38 32.29
N THR A 40 16.15 2.21 33.05
CA THR A 40 16.02 1.22 34.15
C THR A 40 14.83 0.30 33.89
N GLU A 41 15.05 -1.01 33.93
CA GLU A 41 14.03 -2.03 33.62
C GLU A 41 12.83 -2.09 34.57
N ASN A 42 12.91 -1.43 35.73
CA ASN A 42 11.78 -1.15 36.60
C ASN A 42 12.04 0.20 37.30
N ASN A 43 11.00 0.90 37.72
CA ASN A 43 11.12 2.12 38.54
C ASN A 43 12.14 1.88 39.68
N GLY A 44 13.34 2.47 39.58
CA GLY A 44 14.39 2.42 40.61
C GLY A 44 15.60 1.52 40.34
N GLY A 45 15.82 1.00 39.12
CA GLY A 45 17.03 0.21 38.79
C GLY A 45 18.31 1.05 38.61
N THR A 46 19.48 0.39 38.60
CA THR A 46 20.78 1.05 38.38
C THR A 46 20.97 1.42 36.90
N LEU A 47 21.40 2.66 36.61
CA LEU A 47 21.75 3.10 35.25
C LEU A 47 22.89 2.24 34.69
N GLN A 48 22.63 1.53 33.59
CA GLN A 48 23.70 0.87 32.82
C GLN A 48 24.14 1.76 31.67
N ALA A 49 25.46 1.90 31.50
CA ALA A 49 26.05 2.65 30.39
C ALA A 49 25.88 1.85 29.09
N ILE A 50 25.26 2.45 28.08
CA ILE A 50 24.90 1.79 26.80
C ILE A 50 26.11 1.64 25.85
N GLY A 51 27.27 2.24 26.18
CA GLY A 51 28.46 2.22 25.33
C GLY A 51 28.27 3.01 24.02
N GLY A 52 29.19 2.79 23.06
CA GLY A 52 29.22 3.47 21.75
C GLY A 52 30.41 4.41 21.58
N THR A 53 30.86 4.61 20.34
CA THR A 53 31.92 5.59 20.00
C THR A 53 31.23 6.88 19.55
N VAL A 54 31.58 8.01 20.17
CA VAL A 54 31.04 9.31 19.78
C VAL A 54 31.79 9.80 18.55
N ASP A 55 31.08 9.94 17.44
CA ASP A 55 31.56 10.68 16.28
C ASP A 55 31.18 12.15 16.46
N VAL A 56 32.19 12.95 16.80
CA VAL A 56 32.02 14.37 17.15
C VAL A 56 31.70 15.20 15.90
N ASP A 57 32.21 14.80 14.74
CA ASP A 57 32.03 15.52 13.48
C ASP A 57 30.65 15.21 12.87
N ALA A 58 30.20 13.97 12.98
CA ALA A 58 28.86 13.55 12.56
C ALA A 58 27.75 13.84 13.60
N LYS A 59 28.12 14.28 14.80
CA LYS A 59 27.22 14.46 15.96
C LYS A 59 26.37 13.22 16.25
N SER A 60 26.96 12.03 16.12
CA SER A 60 26.27 10.76 16.27
C SER A 60 27.01 9.83 17.24
N ILE A 61 26.29 8.82 17.75
CA ILE A 61 26.91 7.71 18.49
C ILE A 61 26.86 6.48 17.59
N CYS A 62 28.03 5.95 17.27
CA CYS A 62 28.20 4.75 16.44
C CYS A 62 28.36 3.51 17.33
N TYR A 63 27.59 2.47 17.03
CA TYR A 63 27.69 1.16 17.68
C TYR A 63 28.31 0.16 16.70
N SER A 64 29.32 -0.59 17.15
CA SER A 64 30.04 -1.53 16.28
C SER A 64 29.25 -2.81 15.99
N GLU A 65 28.20 -3.12 16.76
CA GLU A 65 27.33 -4.29 16.55
C GLU A 65 25.87 -3.99 16.91
N VAL A 66 24.92 -4.35 16.02
CA VAL A 66 23.46 -4.17 16.17
C VAL A 66 22.90 -4.90 17.41
N THR A 67 23.57 -5.97 17.85
CA THR A 67 23.22 -6.75 19.05
C THR A 67 23.23 -5.94 20.34
N ALA A 68 23.99 -4.85 20.41
CA ALA A 68 24.01 -3.95 21.57
C ALA A 68 22.66 -3.23 21.79
N LEU A 69 21.85 -3.08 20.73
CA LEU A 69 20.54 -2.42 20.78
C LEU A 69 19.36 -3.38 20.99
N LYS A 70 19.62 -4.69 21.00
CA LYS A 70 18.60 -5.75 21.06
C LYS A 70 17.68 -5.68 22.30
N PRO A 71 18.14 -5.25 23.50
CA PRO A 71 17.26 -5.04 24.65
C PRO A 71 16.26 -3.87 24.46
N PHE A 72 16.53 -2.93 23.54
CA PHE A 72 15.75 -1.69 23.37
C PHE A 72 14.69 -1.78 22.25
N TYR A 73 14.79 -2.79 21.38
CA TYR A 73 13.76 -3.14 20.39
C TYR A 73 12.97 -4.40 20.76
N GLY A 74 12.97 -4.76 22.04
CA GLY A 74 12.13 -5.85 22.54
C GLY A 74 10.68 -5.61 22.14
N ILE A 75 10.16 -6.45 21.24
CA ILE A 75 8.73 -6.60 20.99
C ILE A 75 8.13 -7.09 22.31
N THR A 76 7.82 -6.17 23.21
CA THR A 76 7.02 -6.50 24.38
C THR A 76 5.65 -6.85 23.84
N THR A 77 5.31 -8.15 23.83
CA THR A 77 3.95 -8.63 23.65
C THR A 77 3.13 -8.17 24.85
N ARG A 78 2.77 -6.88 24.88
CA ARG A 78 1.81 -6.35 25.84
C ARG A 78 0.48 -6.97 25.48
N ALA A 79 -0.13 -7.71 26.41
CA ALA A 79 -1.53 -8.07 26.30
C ALA A 79 -2.35 -6.77 26.42
N VAL A 80 -2.67 -6.17 25.27
CA VAL A 80 -3.45 -4.95 25.21
C VAL A 80 -4.93 -5.29 25.31
N LYS A 81 -5.59 -4.78 26.34
CA LYS A 81 -7.05 -4.79 26.41
C LYS A 81 -7.57 -3.55 25.66
N SER A 82 -8.07 -3.75 24.44
CA SER A 82 -8.69 -2.67 23.67
C SER A 82 -10.04 -2.27 24.29
N THR A 83 -10.30 -0.96 24.39
CA THR A 83 -11.61 -0.43 24.79
C THR A 83 -12.40 -0.04 23.54
N THR A 84 -13.66 -0.45 23.45
CA THR A 84 -14.53 -0.14 22.30
C THR A 84 -15.49 0.99 22.61
N TYR A 85 -15.45 2.06 21.80
CA TYR A 85 -16.42 3.15 21.83
C TYR A 85 -17.29 3.13 20.57
N GLU A 86 -18.59 3.30 20.76
CA GLU A 86 -19.60 3.30 19.70
C GLU A 86 -20.17 4.71 19.54
N TYR A 87 -20.21 5.18 18.29
CA TYR A 87 -20.96 6.37 17.90
C TYR A 87 -22.35 5.97 17.40
N LYS A 88 -23.40 6.59 17.93
CA LYS A 88 -24.81 6.26 17.61
C LYS A 88 -25.63 7.45 17.13
N GLY A 89 -25.01 8.59 16.89
CA GLY A 89 -25.65 9.82 16.42
C GLY A 89 -25.13 11.08 17.11
N GLY A 90 -25.47 12.24 16.54
CA GLY A 90 -24.95 13.55 16.95
C GLY A 90 -23.89 14.06 15.98
N ASP A 91 -22.96 14.87 16.48
CA ASP A 91 -21.75 15.27 15.76
C ASP A 91 -20.65 14.23 16.07
N ILE A 92 -20.15 13.54 15.03
CA ILE A 92 -19.13 12.50 15.15
C ILE A 92 -17.80 13.02 15.71
N THR A 93 -17.51 14.31 15.53
CA THR A 93 -16.26 14.94 15.99
C THR A 93 -16.28 15.26 17.50
N GLN A 94 -17.42 15.11 18.17
CA GLN A 94 -17.56 15.36 19.61
C GLN A 94 -17.40 14.06 20.40
N ALA A 95 -16.37 14.01 21.27
CA ALA A 95 -16.11 12.84 22.12
C ALA A 95 -17.32 12.46 23.00
N SER A 96 -18.18 13.41 23.37
CA SER A 96 -19.40 13.14 24.15
C SER A 96 -20.43 12.24 23.48
N ASN A 97 -20.37 12.15 22.15
CA ASN A 97 -21.27 11.33 21.34
C ASN A 97 -20.76 9.89 21.18
N TRP A 98 -19.60 9.58 21.74
CA TRP A 98 -18.99 8.24 21.74
C TRP A 98 -19.10 7.61 23.12
N LYS A 99 -19.63 6.40 23.20
CA LYS A 99 -19.82 5.68 24.47
C LYS A 99 -19.48 4.20 24.33
N THR A 100 -18.93 3.63 25.39
CA THR A 100 -18.83 2.16 25.52
C THR A 100 -20.23 1.54 25.65
N SER A 101 -20.33 0.22 25.52
CA SER A 101 -21.58 -0.52 25.75
C SER A 101 -22.13 -0.37 27.17
N SER A 102 -21.27 -0.09 28.16
CA SER A 102 -21.66 0.21 29.54
C SER A 102 -22.04 1.68 29.77
N GLY A 103 -22.03 2.52 28.73
CA GLY A 103 -22.42 3.93 28.78
C GLY A 103 -21.31 4.90 29.19
N THR A 104 -20.09 4.42 29.42
CA THR A 104 -18.94 5.29 29.73
C THR A 104 -18.60 6.13 28.51
N GLN A 105 -18.60 7.45 28.66
CA GLN A 105 -18.31 8.42 27.61
C GLN A 105 -16.83 8.47 27.25
N LEU A 106 -16.51 8.71 25.98
CA LEU A 106 -15.15 9.00 25.52
C LEU A 106 -14.72 10.38 26.05
N GLN A 107 -13.51 10.46 26.59
CA GLN A 107 -12.97 11.72 27.10
C GLN A 107 -12.40 12.59 25.97
N ASN A 108 -11.66 11.97 25.06
CA ASN A 108 -11.04 12.60 23.89
C ASN A 108 -10.62 11.53 22.86
N PHE A 109 -10.21 11.98 21.68
CA PHE A 109 -9.67 11.15 20.59
C PHE A 109 -8.14 11.05 20.62
N SER A 110 -7.52 11.01 21.80
CA SER A 110 -6.06 10.83 21.95
C SER A 110 -5.70 9.62 22.84
N GLN A 111 -6.66 8.71 23.06
CA GLN A 111 -6.48 7.54 23.90
C GLN A 111 -5.76 6.43 23.14
N ASN A 112 -4.95 5.64 23.85
CA ASN A 112 -4.32 4.44 23.31
C ASN A 112 -5.23 3.23 23.44
N ASP A 113 -5.02 2.22 22.60
CA ASP A 113 -5.65 0.92 22.72
C ASP A 113 -7.19 1.00 22.58
N VAL A 114 -7.67 1.73 21.57
CA VAL A 114 -9.11 2.00 21.38
C VAL A 114 -9.61 1.53 20.02
N THR A 115 -10.80 0.91 20.03
CA THR A 115 -11.61 0.69 18.83
C THR A 115 -12.77 1.68 18.78
N TYR A 116 -12.82 2.50 17.75
CA TYR A 116 -13.93 3.40 17.46
C TYR A 116 -14.83 2.75 16.41
N ILE A 117 -16.13 2.55 16.71
CA ILE A 117 -17.11 1.98 15.78
C ILE A 117 -18.23 2.99 15.48
N VAL A 118 -18.37 3.37 14.21
CA VAL A 118 -19.50 4.16 13.70
C VAL A 118 -20.73 3.26 13.58
N LYS A 119 -21.74 3.45 14.42
CA LYS A 119 -23.03 2.72 14.41
C LYS A 119 -24.24 3.61 14.08
N ALA A 120 -23.99 4.68 13.33
CA ALA A 120 -25.00 5.53 12.73
C ALA A 120 -24.38 6.19 11.50
N SER A 121 -25.09 6.18 10.36
CA SER A 121 -24.60 6.84 9.15
C SER A 121 -24.43 8.33 9.39
N THR A 122 -23.29 8.88 8.96
CA THR A 122 -22.92 10.25 9.32
C THR A 122 -21.91 10.87 8.36
N THR A 123 -21.65 12.15 8.58
CA THR A 123 -20.77 12.99 7.77
C THR A 123 -19.80 13.74 8.66
N ILE A 124 -18.52 13.79 8.29
CA ILE A 124 -17.51 14.68 8.87
C ILE A 124 -17.43 15.92 7.96
N ALA A 125 -17.92 17.05 8.49
CA ALA A 125 -18.03 18.33 7.79
C ALA A 125 -17.01 19.39 8.30
N SER A 126 -16.06 18.96 9.13
CA SER A 126 -14.99 19.80 9.67
C SER A 126 -13.78 18.94 9.98
N ASP A 127 -12.59 19.55 9.96
CA ASP A 127 -11.33 18.85 10.23
C ASP A 127 -11.39 18.03 11.51
N PHE A 128 -11.00 16.76 11.41
CA PHE A 128 -11.10 15.81 12.49
C PHE A 128 -9.89 14.89 12.55
N THR A 129 -9.30 14.76 13.74
CA THR A 129 -8.11 13.92 13.94
C THR A 129 -8.30 13.03 15.15
N ILE A 130 -7.98 11.74 14.97
CA ILE A 130 -7.91 10.75 16.04
C ILE A 130 -6.44 10.35 16.22
N SER A 131 -5.88 10.66 17.37
CA SER A 131 -4.52 10.34 17.75
C SER A 131 -4.48 9.23 18.80
N GLY A 132 -3.29 8.72 19.09
CA GLY A 132 -3.09 7.60 20.01
C GLY A 132 -2.23 6.53 19.37
N SER A 133 -2.12 5.40 20.05
CA SER A 133 -1.40 4.20 19.61
C SER A 133 -2.35 3.02 19.62
N ASN A 134 -2.16 2.09 18.68
CA ASN A 134 -2.99 0.88 18.56
C ASN A 134 -4.49 1.20 18.47
N ILE A 135 -4.83 2.08 17.53
CA ILE A 135 -6.21 2.48 17.23
C ILE A 135 -6.76 1.63 16.09
N LYS A 136 -8.05 1.30 16.18
CA LYS A 136 -8.85 0.81 15.07
C LYS A 136 -10.06 1.73 14.90
N PHE A 137 -10.20 2.36 13.73
CA PHE A 137 -11.40 3.11 13.37
C PHE A 137 -12.23 2.27 12.40
N GLN A 138 -13.50 2.04 12.73
CA GLN A 138 -14.33 1.07 12.05
C GLN A 138 -15.70 1.66 11.68
N ILE A 139 -16.13 1.45 10.44
CA ILE A 139 -17.52 1.67 10.05
C ILE A 139 -18.31 0.41 10.35
N GLY A 140 -19.36 0.53 11.16
CA GLY A 140 -20.19 -0.59 11.57
C GLY A 140 -21.06 -1.16 10.44
N GLU A 141 -21.65 -2.33 10.70
CA GLU A 141 -22.46 -3.06 9.73
C GLU A 141 -23.62 -2.22 9.18
N GLY A 142 -23.70 -2.10 7.85
CA GLY A 142 -24.79 -1.40 7.16
C GLY A 142 -24.79 0.13 7.35
N TYR A 143 -23.74 0.69 7.95
CA TYR A 143 -23.60 2.14 8.14
C TYR A 143 -22.65 2.75 7.13
N SER A 144 -22.73 4.07 7.00
CA SER A 144 -21.89 4.83 6.09
C SER A 144 -21.20 6.01 6.78
N LEU A 145 -20.01 6.35 6.29
CA LEU A 145 -19.29 7.55 6.70
C LEU A 145 -18.91 8.34 5.45
N THR A 146 -19.28 9.62 5.42
CA THR A 146 -18.88 10.55 4.36
C THR A 146 -17.94 11.61 4.91
N ILE A 147 -16.86 11.91 4.20
CA ILE A 147 -16.01 13.09 4.45
C ILE A 147 -16.39 14.14 3.41
N GLU A 148 -16.74 15.36 3.85
CA GLU A 148 -17.08 16.45 2.93
C GLU A 148 -15.84 16.97 2.18
N GLU A 149 -16.10 17.69 1.09
CA GLU A 149 -15.07 18.41 0.36
C GLU A 149 -14.34 19.40 1.29
N GLU A 150 -13.08 19.68 0.96
CA GLU A 150 -12.22 20.60 1.72
C GLU A 150 -11.99 20.23 3.20
N THR A 151 -12.46 19.06 3.65
CA THR A 151 -12.34 18.58 5.03
C THR A 151 -11.19 17.58 5.17
N ALA A 152 -10.36 17.75 6.19
CA ALA A 152 -9.30 16.80 6.53
C ALA A 152 -9.73 15.83 7.64
N PHE A 153 -9.67 14.53 7.37
CA PHE A 153 -9.86 13.47 8.37
C PHE A 153 -8.61 12.60 8.49
N SER A 154 -8.06 12.49 9.71
CA SER A 154 -6.89 11.63 9.94
C SER A 154 -7.03 10.77 11.19
N PHE A 155 -6.45 9.57 11.16
CA PHE A 155 -6.41 8.73 12.36
C PHE A 155 -5.16 7.83 12.46
N ALA A 156 -4.63 7.74 13.67
CA ALA A 156 -3.42 7.01 14.03
C ALA A 156 -3.66 5.50 14.22
N GLY A 157 -4.04 4.79 13.14
CA GLY A 157 -4.23 3.35 13.21
C GLY A 157 -4.91 2.72 12.01
N ASN A 158 -5.46 1.52 12.22
CA ASN A 158 -6.10 0.74 11.16
C ASN A 158 -7.51 1.24 10.87
N PHE A 159 -7.88 1.24 9.59
CA PHE A 159 -9.24 1.48 9.14
C PHE A 159 -9.90 0.15 8.84
N ALA A 160 -11.13 -0.06 9.31
CA ALA A 160 -11.87 -1.28 9.03
C ALA A 160 -13.28 -0.97 8.52
N LEU A 161 -13.71 -1.71 7.52
CA LEU A 161 -15.10 -1.71 7.07
C LEU A 161 -15.75 -3.00 7.56
N GLN A 162 -17.01 -2.91 7.99
CA GLN A 162 -17.85 -4.10 8.24
C GLN A 162 -18.68 -4.43 7.02
N LYS A 163 -19.31 -5.61 7.04
CA LYS A 163 -20.43 -6.00 6.16
C LYS A 163 -21.34 -4.82 5.79
N ASN A 164 -21.53 -4.59 4.50
CA ASN A 164 -22.40 -3.55 3.93
C ASN A 164 -22.05 -2.12 4.40
N ALA A 165 -20.83 -1.89 4.88
CA ALA A 165 -20.37 -0.57 5.22
C ALA A 165 -19.91 0.17 3.96
N THR A 166 -20.13 1.48 3.95
CA THR A 166 -19.68 2.36 2.87
C THR A 166 -18.87 3.51 3.43
N PHE A 167 -17.67 3.70 2.91
CA PHE A 167 -16.86 4.89 3.13
C PHE A 167 -16.84 5.76 1.88
N THR A 168 -17.24 7.02 2.01
CA THR A 168 -17.18 8.00 0.93
C THR A 168 -16.22 9.10 1.31
N ASN A 169 -15.15 9.29 0.53
CA ASN A 169 -14.20 10.37 0.72
C ASN A 169 -14.35 11.43 -0.37
N ASN A 170 -14.82 12.62 -0.03
CA ASN A 170 -14.77 13.79 -0.94
C ASN A 170 -13.68 14.80 -0.53
N GLY A 171 -13.03 14.60 0.62
CA GLY A 171 -12.04 15.51 1.19
C GLY A 171 -10.62 14.96 1.17
N ILE A 172 -9.89 15.17 2.26
CA ILE A 172 -8.51 14.70 2.46
C ILE A 172 -8.49 13.71 3.61
N VAL A 173 -8.17 12.45 3.34
CA VAL A 173 -8.14 11.37 4.33
C VAL A 173 -6.72 10.86 4.48
N THR A 174 -6.27 10.73 5.73
CA THR A 174 -4.98 10.10 6.04
C THR A 174 -5.16 8.94 7.02
N VAL A 175 -4.76 7.74 6.59
CA VAL A 175 -4.77 6.51 7.38
C VAL A 175 -3.32 6.16 7.73
N PHE A 176 -2.94 6.22 9.00
CA PHE A 176 -1.56 5.90 9.43
C PHE A 176 -1.31 4.40 9.70
N GLY A 177 -2.21 3.55 9.23
CA GLY A 177 -2.15 2.10 9.38
C GLY A 177 -2.76 1.41 8.17
N THR A 178 -3.27 0.21 8.39
CA THR A 178 -3.82 -0.62 7.31
C THR A 178 -5.31 -0.34 7.09
N ILE A 179 -5.73 -0.18 5.84
CA ILE A 179 -7.14 -0.35 5.47
C ILE A 179 -7.41 -1.84 5.36
N LEU A 180 -8.34 -2.34 6.17
CA LEU A 180 -8.69 -3.74 6.28
C LEU A 180 -10.14 -3.97 5.87
N PHE A 181 -10.34 -4.79 4.84
CA PHE A 181 -11.64 -5.37 4.53
C PHE A 181 -11.80 -6.67 5.33
N GLU A 182 -12.74 -6.66 6.27
CA GLU A 182 -12.93 -7.78 7.19
C GLU A 182 -13.75 -8.91 6.56
N ASN A 183 -13.45 -10.15 6.97
CA ASN A 183 -14.16 -11.31 6.48
C ASN A 183 -15.57 -11.38 7.08
N HIS A 184 -16.56 -11.28 6.19
CA HIS A 184 -17.98 -11.44 6.51
C HIS A 184 -18.70 -12.41 5.56
N GLY A 185 -17.96 -13.18 4.78
CA GLY A 185 -18.48 -14.07 3.76
C GLY A 185 -18.63 -13.43 2.37
N HIS A 186 -18.68 -14.28 1.35
CA HIS A 186 -18.54 -13.95 -0.08
C HIS A 186 -19.71 -13.18 -0.73
N GLN A 187 -20.75 -12.78 0.02
CA GLN A 187 -21.97 -12.19 -0.56
C GLN A 187 -22.23 -10.74 -0.12
N MET A 188 -21.33 -10.14 0.68
CA MET A 188 -21.60 -8.88 1.37
C MET A 188 -20.51 -7.88 1.07
N TYR A 189 -20.89 -6.76 0.45
CA TYR A 189 -19.96 -5.77 -0.05
C TYR A 189 -19.44 -4.86 1.08
N GLN A 190 -18.22 -4.39 0.92
CA GLN A 190 -17.61 -3.30 1.67
C GLN A 190 -17.11 -2.29 0.65
N ASP A 191 -17.63 -1.07 0.72
CA ASP A 191 -17.43 -0.09 -0.34
C ASP A 191 -16.54 1.06 0.12
N ILE A 192 -15.54 1.39 -0.70
CA ILE A 192 -14.82 2.66 -0.64
C ILE A 192 -15.12 3.42 -1.92
N VAL A 193 -15.64 4.63 -1.79
CA VAL A 193 -15.84 5.59 -2.88
C VAL A 193 -14.90 6.76 -2.62
N ASN A 194 -13.85 6.89 -3.43
CA ASN A 194 -12.85 7.94 -3.30
C ASN A 194 -13.02 8.98 -4.43
N ASN A 195 -13.50 10.16 -4.06
CA ASN A 195 -13.59 11.35 -4.90
C ASN A 195 -12.55 12.42 -4.53
N GLY A 196 -11.93 12.30 -3.35
CA GLY A 196 -10.91 13.21 -2.83
C GLY A 196 -9.51 12.57 -2.79
N THR A 197 -8.67 13.05 -1.88
CA THR A 197 -7.34 12.47 -1.64
C THR A 197 -7.39 11.52 -0.45
N CYS A 198 -6.92 10.29 -0.62
CA CYS A 198 -6.76 9.30 0.44
C CYS A 198 -5.31 8.83 0.46
N THR A 199 -4.60 9.09 1.56
CA THR A 199 -3.23 8.62 1.77
C THR A 199 -3.21 7.55 2.85
N VAL A 200 -2.56 6.42 2.57
CA VAL A 200 -2.43 5.27 3.47
C VAL A 200 -0.95 5.04 3.75
N TYR A 201 -0.52 5.28 4.99
CA TYR A 201 0.84 4.96 5.47
C TYR A 201 0.87 3.55 6.07
N GLY A 202 0.54 2.58 5.23
CA GLY A 202 0.36 1.19 5.56
C GLY A 202 -0.24 0.45 4.39
N ASN A 203 -0.83 -0.70 4.65
CA ASN A 203 -1.30 -1.58 3.57
C ASN A 203 -2.78 -1.33 3.28
N ILE A 204 -3.21 -1.70 2.08
CA ILE A 204 -4.61 -2.00 1.82
C ILE A 204 -4.70 -3.51 1.71
N LYS A 205 -5.37 -4.13 2.69
CA LYS A 205 -5.44 -5.58 2.80
C LYS A 205 -6.86 -6.05 2.83
N GLN A 206 -7.12 -7.03 2.00
CA GLN A 206 -8.33 -7.81 2.06
C GLN A 206 -8.10 -9.11 2.85
N ALA A 207 -8.98 -9.39 3.81
CA ALA A 207 -9.01 -10.70 4.44
C ALA A 207 -9.70 -11.73 3.52
N GLN A 208 -9.17 -12.96 3.47
CA GLN A 208 -9.79 -14.08 2.75
C GLN A 208 -11.27 -14.22 3.17
N GLY A 209 -12.17 -14.35 2.19
CA GLY A 209 -13.62 -14.49 2.42
C GLY A 209 -14.39 -13.17 2.57
N SER A 210 -13.72 -12.01 2.52
CA SER A 210 -14.41 -10.73 2.39
C SER A 210 -14.77 -10.44 0.92
N PHE A 211 -15.74 -9.57 0.69
CA PHE A 211 -15.99 -8.97 -0.63
C PHE A 211 -15.82 -7.46 -0.50
N SER A 212 -14.86 -6.88 -1.23
CA SER A 212 -14.63 -5.44 -1.26
C SER A 212 -14.81 -4.81 -2.64
N ARG A 213 -15.24 -3.55 -2.67
CA ARG A 213 -15.27 -2.73 -3.88
C ARG A 213 -14.64 -1.38 -3.59
N ILE A 214 -13.64 -1.02 -4.39
CA ILE A 214 -12.96 0.27 -4.31
C ILE A 214 -13.23 0.99 -5.63
N TYR A 215 -13.84 2.17 -5.52
CA TYR A 215 -14.08 3.08 -6.63
C TYR A 215 -13.18 4.30 -6.44
N ASN A 216 -12.05 4.35 -7.13
CA ASN A 216 -11.21 5.54 -7.20
C ASN A 216 -11.64 6.36 -8.42
N ASN A 217 -12.55 7.31 -8.19
CA ASN A 217 -13.24 8.06 -9.24
C ASN A 217 -12.30 9.08 -9.93
N PRO A 218 -12.72 9.78 -11.00
CA PRO A 218 -11.81 10.60 -11.80
C PRO A 218 -11.06 11.70 -11.04
N THR A 219 -11.66 12.26 -9.97
CA THR A 219 -11.01 13.24 -9.08
C THR A 219 -10.26 12.60 -7.91
N GLY A 220 -10.42 11.29 -7.74
CA GLY A 220 -9.86 10.50 -6.65
C GLY A 220 -8.34 10.34 -6.80
N VAL A 221 -7.64 10.59 -5.70
CA VAL A 221 -6.23 10.27 -5.53
C VAL A 221 -6.12 9.26 -4.40
N LEU A 222 -5.59 8.07 -4.68
CA LEU A 222 -5.31 7.05 -3.68
C LEU A 222 -3.81 6.77 -3.65
N LEU A 223 -3.15 7.14 -2.56
CA LEU A 223 -1.71 6.98 -2.36
C LEU A 223 -1.44 5.99 -1.24
N VAL A 224 -0.63 4.97 -1.50
CA VAL A 224 -0.34 3.89 -0.55
C VAL A 224 1.17 3.78 -0.37
N TYR A 225 1.65 4.03 0.85
CA TYR A 225 3.02 3.78 1.28
C TYR A 225 3.08 2.44 2.01
N GLY A 226 2.94 1.37 1.23
CA GLY A 226 2.80 0.01 1.71
C GLY A 226 2.22 -0.86 0.60
N ASP A 227 1.84 -2.09 0.95
CA ASP A 227 1.43 -3.07 -0.04
C ASP A 227 -0.09 -3.02 -0.30
N TYR A 228 -0.48 -3.32 -1.54
CA TYR A 228 -1.86 -3.59 -1.93
C TYR A 228 -2.06 -5.09 -2.11
N TYR A 229 -2.79 -5.72 -1.18
CA TYR A 229 -3.12 -7.14 -1.23
C TYR A 229 -4.62 -7.35 -1.43
N LYS A 230 -4.98 -7.91 -2.60
CA LYS A 230 -6.33 -8.43 -2.85
C LYS A 230 -6.32 -9.94 -3.08
N ASP A 231 -7.36 -10.58 -2.59
CA ASP A 231 -7.68 -12.00 -2.74
C ASP A 231 -9.14 -12.09 -3.27
N GLN A 232 -9.75 -13.27 -3.30
CA GLN A 232 -11.12 -13.54 -3.80
C GLN A 232 -12.14 -12.43 -3.50
N ASN A 233 -12.92 -12.06 -4.52
CA ASN A 233 -14.06 -11.15 -4.49
C ASN A 233 -13.72 -9.68 -4.22
N THR A 234 -12.65 -9.18 -4.83
CA THR A 234 -12.33 -7.74 -4.80
C THR A 234 -12.40 -7.09 -6.15
N TRP A 235 -13.14 -5.98 -6.19
CA TRP A 235 -13.30 -5.16 -7.38
C TRP A 235 -12.67 -3.79 -7.14
N PHE A 236 -11.59 -3.49 -7.84
CA PHE A 236 -10.98 -2.18 -7.88
C PHE A 236 -11.27 -1.54 -9.24
N TYR A 237 -11.97 -0.41 -9.22
CA TYR A 237 -12.23 0.42 -10.39
C TYR A 237 -11.47 1.72 -10.23
N ASN A 238 -10.48 1.94 -11.09
CA ASN A 238 -9.67 3.15 -11.11
C ASN A 238 -10.04 4.01 -12.31
N SER A 239 -10.45 5.25 -12.10
CA SER A 239 -10.53 6.30 -13.14
C SER A 239 -9.78 7.57 -12.74
N GLY A 240 -9.26 7.65 -11.50
CA GLY A 240 -8.39 8.70 -11.01
C GLY A 240 -6.91 8.29 -10.95
N LEU A 241 -6.18 8.80 -9.96
CA LEU A 241 -4.78 8.46 -9.70
C LEU A 241 -4.67 7.44 -8.57
N PHE A 242 -4.04 6.30 -8.83
CA PHE A 242 -3.68 5.31 -7.83
C PHE A 242 -2.15 5.14 -7.81
N THR A 243 -1.54 5.30 -6.63
CA THR A 243 -0.08 5.20 -6.49
C THR A 243 0.29 4.28 -5.34
N ILE A 244 1.18 3.34 -5.60
CA ILE A 244 1.86 2.52 -4.58
C ILE A 244 3.33 2.96 -4.57
N MET A 245 3.81 3.35 -3.39
CA MET A 245 5.19 3.73 -3.15
C MET A 245 5.89 2.65 -2.34
N SER A 246 6.91 2.03 -2.92
CA SER A 246 7.76 1.03 -2.25
C SER A 246 6.98 -0.15 -1.67
N GLY A 247 6.04 -0.68 -2.47
CA GLY A 247 5.10 -1.70 -2.04
C GLY A 247 4.80 -2.71 -3.13
N GLU A 248 4.30 -3.86 -2.70
CA GLU A 248 3.80 -4.90 -3.62
C GLU A 248 2.40 -4.57 -4.12
N PHE A 249 2.11 -4.98 -5.35
CA PHE A 249 0.74 -5.16 -5.84
C PHE A 249 0.49 -6.64 -6.02
N PHE A 250 -0.39 -7.19 -5.19
CA PHE A 250 -0.71 -8.60 -5.24
C PHE A 250 -2.20 -8.79 -5.55
N SER A 251 -2.46 -9.47 -6.66
CA SER A 251 -3.78 -9.89 -7.06
C SER A 251 -3.82 -11.40 -7.19
N ASN A 252 -4.44 -12.06 -6.23
CA ASN A 252 -4.57 -13.51 -6.24
C ASN A 252 -6.02 -13.96 -6.37
N SER A 253 -6.18 -15.14 -6.96
CA SER A 253 -7.37 -15.96 -6.95
C SER A 253 -8.43 -15.56 -7.98
N ASN A 254 -9.25 -16.55 -8.31
CA ASN A 254 -10.24 -16.78 -9.37
C ASN A 254 -10.95 -15.59 -10.09
N HIS A 255 -11.81 -15.92 -11.08
CA HIS A 255 -12.64 -15.13 -12.01
C HIS A 255 -13.51 -13.98 -11.41
N GLU A 256 -13.43 -13.70 -10.12
CA GLU A 256 -14.24 -12.70 -9.42
C GLU A 256 -13.41 -11.54 -8.84
N ASN A 257 -12.14 -11.42 -9.26
CA ASN A 257 -11.17 -10.44 -8.77
C ASN A 257 -10.81 -9.38 -9.80
N TYR A 258 -11.65 -8.37 -9.91
CA TYR A 258 -11.51 -7.33 -10.91
C TYR A 258 -10.54 -6.24 -10.46
N PHE A 259 -9.53 -5.98 -11.26
CA PHE A 259 -8.81 -4.72 -11.32
C PHE A 259 -9.09 -4.12 -12.69
N VAL A 260 -9.77 -2.98 -12.72
CA VAL A 260 -10.09 -2.28 -13.96
C VAL A 260 -9.51 -0.89 -13.85
N ASN A 261 -8.44 -0.65 -14.60
CA ASN A 261 -7.99 0.70 -14.88
C ASN A 261 -8.84 1.24 -16.02
N GLN A 262 -9.84 2.02 -15.67
CA GLN A 262 -10.80 2.60 -16.59
C GLN A 262 -10.13 3.71 -17.41
N ALA A 263 -10.80 4.12 -18.50
CA ALA A 263 -10.31 5.22 -19.33
C ALA A 263 -9.89 6.44 -18.49
N PHE A 264 -8.73 7.01 -18.83
CA PHE A 264 -8.06 8.11 -18.13
C PHE A 264 -7.53 7.82 -16.71
N GLY A 265 -7.79 6.61 -16.19
CA GLY A 265 -7.21 6.15 -14.94
C GLY A 265 -5.69 5.98 -15.05
N LYS A 266 -4.99 6.43 -14.02
CA LYS A 266 -3.52 6.35 -13.91
C LYS A 266 -3.13 5.53 -12.70
N VAL A 267 -2.24 4.58 -12.92
CA VAL A 267 -1.67 3.72 -11.88
C VAL A 267 -0.16 3.87 -11.93
N LEU A 268 0.44 4.17 -10.79
CA LEU A 268 1.90 4.22 -10.62
C LEU A 268 2.31 3.28 -9.49
N ILE A 269 3.21 2.36 -9.76
CA ILE A 269 3.88 1.55 -8.74
C ILE A 269 5.35 1.90 -8.82
N ASN A 270 5.83 2.68 -7.84
CA ASN A 270 7.21 3.15 -7.80
C ASN A 270 7.97 2.45 -6.68
N ASN A 271 8.90 1.58 -7.06
CA ASN A 271 9.73 0.80 -6.14
C ASN A 271 11.21 1.23 -6.15
N SER A 272 11.53 2.44 -6.65
CA SER A 272 12.91 2.94 -6.72
C SER A 272 13.65 3.02 -5.40
N LEU A 273 12.93 3.09 -4.27
CA LEU A 273 13.54 3.04 -2.93
C LEU A 273 13.73 1.61 -2.41
N HIS A 274 12.99 0.63 -2.97
CA HIS A 274 12.93 -0.76 -2.53
C HIS A 274 12.67 -1.72 -3.72
N PRO A 275 13.68 -1.97 -4.58
CA PRO A 275 13.50 -2.68 -5.86
C PRO A 275 13.26 -4.19 -5.75
N LEU A 276 13.11 -4.72 -4.53
CA LEU A 276 12.81 -6.15 -4.28
C LEU A 276 11.29 -6.42 -4.20
N LYS A 277 10.47 -5.46 -4.63
CA LYS A 277 9.04 -5.47 -4.47
C LYS A 277 8.38 -5.75 -5.82
N ASP A 278 7.66 -6.86 -5.87
CA ASP A 278 7.10 -7.38 -7.12
C ASP A 278 5.61 -7.07 -7.27
N ILE A 279 5.15 -7.20 -8.51
CA ILE A 279 3.74 -7.18 -8.88
C ILE A 279 3.35 -8.60 -9.27
N GLU A 280 2.49 -9.23 -8.47
CA GLU A 280 2.07 -10.62 -8.73
C GLU A 280 0.59 -10.68 -9.10
N LEU A 281 0.34 -11.18 -10.30
CA LEU A 281 -0.97 -11.48 -10.85
C LEU A 281 -1.13 -13.00 -10.88
N ASN A 282 -1.61 -13.58 -9.78
CA ASN A 282 -1.61 -15.03 -9.58
C ASN A 282 -3.00 -15.64 -9.69
N ASN A 283 -3.14 -16.59 -10.61
CA ASN A 283 -4.38 -17.34 -10.83
C ASN A 283 -5.59 -16.43 -11.10
N ILE A 284 -5.33 -15.34 -11.83
CA ILE A 284 -6.35 -14.41 -12.30
C ILE A 284 -6.69 -14.69 -13.76
N ASN A 285 -7.97 -14.52 -14.11
CA ASN A 285 -8.37 -14.48 -15.50
C ASN A 285 -8.04 -13.10 -16.09
N ALA A 286 -6.80 -12.91 -16.53
CA ALA A 286 -6.29 -11.62 -16.99
C ALA A 286 -7.15 -10.95 -18.08
N SER A 287 -7.80 -11.71 -18.98
CA SER A 287 -8.70 -11.15 -19.99
C SER A 287 -9.94 -10.42 -19.45
N THR A 288 -10.34 -10.66 -18.20
CA THR A 288 -11.53 -10.02 -17.59
C THR A 288 -11.28 -9.40 -16.22
N CYS A 289 -10.23 -9.85 -15.52
CA CYS A 289 -9.96 -9.53 -14.13
C CYS A 289 -8.77 -8.58 -13.95
N PHE A 290 -7.96 -8.35 -14.98
CA PHE A 290 -6.96 -7.29 -15.02
C PHE A 290 -7.10 -6.55 -16.35
N VAL A 291 -7.86 -5.46 -16.33
CA VAL A 291 -8.28 -4.74 -17.53
C VAL A 291 -7.65 -3.36 -17.52
N LEU A 292 -6.88 -3.06 -18.57
CA LEU A 292 -6.38 -1.73 -18.88
C LEU A 292 -7.18 -1.21 -20.06
N GLN A 293 -8.15 -0.33 -19.80
CA GLN A 293 -9.01 0.24 -20.84
C GLN A 293 -8.25 1.28 -21.67
N GLU A 294 -8.77 1.57 -22.86
CA GLU A 294 -8.31 2.64 -23.72
C GLU A 294 -8.06 3.96 -22.96
N ASN A 295 -6.94 4.64 -23.26
CA ASN A 295 -6.53 5.89 -22.62
C ASN A 295 -6.20 5.79 -21.12
N SER A 296 -6.08 4.59 -20.56
CA SER A 296 -5.56 4.35 -19.20
C SER A 296 -4.05 4.11 -19.22
N GLU A 297 -3.38 4.34 -18.09
CA GLU A 297 -1.93 4.12 -17.92
C GLU A 297 -1.66 3.29 -16.67
N PHE A 298 -0.86 2.24 -16.81
CA PHE A 298 -0.33 1.42 -15.72
C PHE A 298 1.19 1.43 -15.81
N PHE A 299 1.83 2.19 -14.92
CA PHE A 299 3.26 2.43 -14.93
C PHE A 299 3.93 1.83 -13.69
N VAL A 300 4.95 1.02 -13.92
CA VAL A 300 5.76 0.33 -12.93
C VAL A 300 7.20 0.79 -13.08
N VAL A 301 7.87 1.07 -11.96
CA VAL A 301 9.28 1.47 -11.90
C VAL A 301 10.01 0.61 -10.87
N ASP A 302 11.15 0.04 -11.24
CA ASP A 302 12.03 -0.77 -10.39
C ASP A 302 11.32 -2.01 -9.79
N ALA A 303 10.55 -2.73 -10.61
CA ALA A 303 9.81 -3.92 -10.19
C ALA A 303 9.43 -4.84 -11.35
N ASP A 304 9.47 -6.15 -11.07
CA ASP A 304 8.97 -7.17 -12.01
C ASP A 304 7.44 -7.30 -11.92
N ILE A 305 6.80 -7.55 -13.07
CA ILE A 305 5.43 -8.07 -13.14
C ILE A 305 5.49 -9.56 -13.42
N THR A 306 4.85 -10.36 -12.58
CA THR A 306 4.65 -11.80 -12.81
C THR A 306 3.17 -12.12 -13.01
N LEU A 307 2.83 -12.67 -14.17
CA LEU A 307 1.51 -13.24 -14.45
C LEU A 307 1.56 -14.77 -14.40
N SER A 308 0.78 -15.39 -13.52
CA SER A 308 0.72 -16.85 -13.34
C SER A 308 -0.70 -17.38 -13.28
N GLY A 309 -0.90 -18.68 -13.52
CA GLY A 309 -2.22 -19.34 -13.51
C GLY A 309 -2.85 -19.54 -14.89
N TRP A 310 -4.17 -19.37 -15.01
CA TRP A 310 -4.91 -19.56 -16.28
C TRP A 310 -5.63 -18.27 -16.71
N SER A 311 -5.39 -17.88 -17.96
CA SER A 311 -6.17 -16.86 -18.67
C SER A 311 -6.26 -17.22 -20.16
N PRO A 312 -7.34 -16.87 -20.87
CA PRO A 312 -7.44 -17.13 -22.30
C PRO A 312 -6.62 -16.15 -23.14
N ASN A 313 -6.35 -14.93 -22.62
CA ASN A 313 -5.46 -13.93 -23.23
C ASN A 313 -5.13 -12.83 -22.21
N PHE A 314 -4.09 -12.05 -22.49
CA PHE A 314 -3.81 -10.78 -21.84
C PHE A 314 -3.98 -9.64 -22.84
N MET A 315 -5.02 -8.82 -22.66
CA MET A 315 -5.32 -7.71 -23.56
C MET A 315 -4.91 -6.39 -22.94
N ILE A 316 -4.19 -5.58 -23.72
CA ILE A 316 -3.71 -4.26 -23.34
C ILE A 316 -4.41 -3.24 -24.25
N GLU A 317 -5.50 -2.63 -23.78
CA GLU A 317 -6.23 -1.60 -24.53
C GLU A 317 -5.73 -0.18 -24.20
N GLY A 318 -5.27 0.02 -22.96
CA GLY A 318 -4.54 1.21 -22.51
C GLY A 318 -3.03 1.04 -22.64
N THR A 319 -2.27 1.70 -21.77
CA THR A 319 -0.81 1.64 -21.78
C THR A 319 -0.27 0.90 -20.56
N LEU A 320 0.59 -0.09 -20.80
CA LEU A 320 1.40 -0.76 -19.77
C LEU A 320 2.87 -0.36 -19.95
N ILE A 321 3.46 0.21 -18.90
CA ILE A 321 4.86 0.63 -18.87
C ILE A 321 5.54 -0.08 -17.70
N ILE A 322 6.68 -0.73 -17.98
CA ILE A 322 7.59 -1.27 -16.97
C ILE A 322 8.96 -0.67 -17.26
N GLU A 323 9.42 0.15 -16.33
CA GLU A 323 10.76 0.74 -16.31
C GLU A 323 11.59 0.02 -15.27
N ASP A 324 12.80 -0.37 -15.66
CA ASP A 324 13.77 -1.05 -14.81
C ASP A 324 13.20 -2.34 -14.16
N GLY A 325 12.54 -3.16 -14.99
CA GLY A 325 11.88 -4.39 -14.55
C GLY A 325 11.48 -5.29 -15.72
N ASN A 326 11.09 -6.52 -15.39
CA ASN A 326 10.73 -7.55 -16.37
C ASN A 326 9.23 -7.85 -16.35
N PHE A 327 8.72 -8.34 -17.49
CA PHE A 327 7.39 -8.94 -17.55
C PHE A 327 7.51 -10.45 -17.73
N THR A 328 7.29 -11.20 -16.65
CA THR A 328 7.33 -12.65 -16.64
C THR A 328 5.93 -13.25 -16.74
N ILE A 329 5.72 -14.13 -17.72
CA ILE A 329 4.47 -14.85 -17.92
C ILE A 329 4.71 -16.34 -17.70
N ASN A 330 4.19 -16.84 -16.59
CA ASN A 330 4.24 -18.23 -16.18
C ASN A 330 3.02 -19.03 -16.67
N GLN A 331 2.46 -18.65 -17.83
CA GLN A 331 1.32 -19.32 -18.47
C GLN A 331 1.72 -19.74 -19.89
N GLY A 332 1.77 -21.04 -20.16
CA GLY A 332 2.24 -21.55 -21.45
C GLY A 332 1.29 -21.23 -22.60
N GLY A 333 1.78 -20.51 -23.62
CA GLY A 333 1.02 -20.19 -24.83
C GLY A 333 -0.11 -19.18 -24.61
N LEU A 334 -0.01 -18.33 -23.57
CA LEU A 334 -0.95 -17.24 -23.34
C LEU A 334 -0.79 -16.18 -24.46
N PRO A 335 -1.84 -15.90 -25.25
CA PRO A 335 -1.81 -14.80 -26.20
C PRO A 335 -1.77 -13.45 -25.50
N ILE A 336 -0.80 -12.60 -25.85
CA ILE A 336 -0.73 -11.20 -25.44
C ILE A 336 -1.14 -10.35 -26.64
N ILE A 337 -2.10 -9.46 -26.43
CA ILE A 337 -2.69 -8.64 -27.49
C ILE A 337 -2.60 -7.18 -27.08
N VAL A 338 -1.77 -6.42 -27.79
CA VAL A 338 -1.78 -4.95 -27.74
C VAL A 338 -2.77 -4.47 -28.80
N THR A 339 -3.84 -3.80 -28.40
CA THR A 339 -4.86 -3.31 -29.33
C THR A 339 -4.36 -2.07 -30.09
N GLU A 340 -5.11 -1.60 -31.09
CA GLU A 340 -4.76 -0.42 -31.89
C GLU A 340 -4.56 0.86 -31.07
N THR A 341 -5.17 0.95 -29.89
CA THR A 341 -5.06 2.08 -28.96
C THR A 341 -4.13 1.80 -27.79
N GLY A 342 -3.63 0.56 -27.72
CA GLY A 342 -2.82 0.08 -26.61
C GLY A 342 -1.34 0.33 -26.82
N GLY A 343 -0.61 0.39 -25.69
CA GLY A 343 0.84 0.52 -25.64
C GLY A 343 1.45 -0.49 -24.68
N LEU A 344 2.50 -1.20 -25.10
CA LEU A 344 3.34 -2.02 -24.22
C LEU A 344 4.78 -1.51 -24.26
N TYR A 345 5.30 -1.08 -23.12
CA TYR A 345 6.63 -0.50 -23.04
C TYR A 345 7.43 -1.14 -21.91
N LEU A 346 8.54 -1.80 -22.26
CA LEU A 346 9.48 -2.40 -21.32
C LEU A 346 10.85 -1.75 -21.57
N TYR A 347 11.28 -0.87 -20.65
CA TYR A 347 12.52 -0.10 -20.78
C TYR A 347 13.55 -0.51 -19.72
N ASP A 348 14.81 -0.55 -20.14
CA ASP A 348 15.99 -0.68 -19.29
C ASP A 348 16.74 0.65 -19.30
N THR A 349 16.63 1.42 -18.22
CA THR A 349 17.26 2.75 -18.13
C THR A 349 18.61 2.72 -17.42
N ASP A 350 18.92 1.65 -16.68
CA ASP A 350 20.16 1.49 -15.91
C ASP A 350 21.16 0.49 -16.54
N ASN A 351 20.79 -0.12 -17.66
CA ASN A 351 21.51 -1.16 -18.40
C ASN A 351 21.79 -2.44 -17.59
N ASN A 352 20.87 -2.83 -16.70
CA ASN A 352 21.03 -4.00 -15.84
C ASN A 352 20.56 -5.33 -16.49
N THR A 353 20.13 -5.32 -17.75
CA THR A 353 19.54 -6.48 -18.48
C THR A 353 18.09 -6.77 -18.09
N ASP A 354 17.33 -5.75 -17.74
CA ASP A 354 15.87 -5.82 -17.59
C ASP A 354 15.16 -5.38 -18.89
N GLY A 355 13.89 -4.98 -18.80
CA GLY A 355 13.06 -4.70 -19.98
C GLY A 355 12.73 -5.97 -20.80
N ILE A 356 12.83 -7.15 -20.17
CA ILE A 356 12.62 -8.44 -20.83
C ILE A 356 11.17 -8.90 -20.69
N LEU A 357 10.57 -9.28 -21.82
CA LEU A 357 9.36 -10.10 -21.86
C LEU A 357 9.75 -11.59 -21.83
N ASP A 358 9.55 -12.29 -20.70
CA ASP A 358 9.87 -13.72 -20.54
C ASP A 358 8.61 -14.59 -20.46
N LEU A 359 8.41 -15.49 -21.44
CA LEU A 359 7.45 -16.58 -21.32
C LEU A 359 8.16 -17.82 -20.80
N ASN A 360 8.12 -17.98 -19.49
CA ASN A 360 8.86 -19.01 -18.78
C ASN A 360 8.32 -20.43 -19.06
N ASN A 361 7.13 -20.58 -19.66
CA ASN A 361 6.45 -21.87 -19.82
C ASN A 361 5.86 -22.16 -21.22
N GLY A 362 6.42 -21.62 -22.30
CA GLY A 362 6.02 -22.05 -23.64
C GLY A 362 6.33 -21.08 -24.78
N LYS A 363 5.44 -21.08 -25.77
CA LYS A 363 5.45 -20.20 -26.95
C LYS A 363 5.13 -18.75 -26.57
N LEU A 364 5.93 -17.79 -27.02
CA LEU A 364 5.54 -16.37 -27.09
C LEU A 364 4.52 -16.19 -28.20
N ASP A 365 3.30 -15.80 -27.86
CA ASP A 365 2.22 -15.44 -28.79
C ASP A 365 1.86 -13.96 -28.59
N LEU A 366 2.56 -13.08 -29.31
CA LEU A 366 2.38 -11.63 -29.19
C LEU A 366 1.75 -11.06 -30.47
N ALA A 367 0.63 -10.34 -30.32
CA ALA A 367 -0.01 -9.60 -31.40
C ALA A 367 0.02 -8.09 -31.09
N ILE A 368 0.72 -7.34 -31.93
CA ILE A 368 0.89 -5.89 -31.79
C ILE A 368 0.05 -5.18 -32.86
N ASN A 369 -1.08 -4.62 -32.46
CA ASN A 369 -1.91 -3.77 -33.34
C ASN A 369 -1.72 -2.28 -33.07
N GLY A 370 -1.32 -1.91 -31.84
CA GLY A 370 -0.92 -0.55 -31.45
C GLY A 370 0.60 -0.41 -31.45
N GLU A 371 1.15 0.05 -30.33
CA GLU A 371 2.58 0.32 -30.17
C GLU A 371 3.23 -0.61 -29.14
N ALA A 372 4.42 -1.11 -29.45
CA ALA A 372 5.22 -1.86 -28.50
C ALA A 372 6.71 -1.50 -28.55
N TYR A 373 7.31 -1.35 -27.38
CA TYR A 373 8.76 -1.29 -27.17
C TYR A 373 9.15 -2.35 -26.15
N VAL A 374 10.11 -3.21 -26.50
CA VAL A 374 10.71 -4.15 -25.55
C VAL A 374 12.23 -4.17 -25.73
N GLU A 375 12.99 -4.14 -24.63
CA GLU A 375 14.45 -4.30 -24.71
C GLU A 375 14.81 -5.73 -25.12
N GLY A 376 14.12 -6.72 -24.55
CA GLY A 376 14.35 -8.14 -24.85
C GLY A 376 13.07 -8.98 -24.86
N ALA A 377 13.13 -10.10 -25.55
CA ALA A 377 12.08 -11.14 -25.52
C ALA A 377 12.72 -12.52 -25.41
N LYS A 378 12.22 -13.35 -24.50
CA LYS A 378 12.78 -14.67 -24.19
C LYS A 378 11.68 -15.73 -24.03
N THR A 379 11.99 -16.96 -24.44
CA THR A 379 11.22 -18.15 -24.08
C THR A 379 12.14 -19.15 -23.39
N THR A 380 11.83 -19.48 -22.13
CA THR A 380 12.71 -20.33 -21.32
C THR A 380 12.44 -21.83 -21.54
N ASN A 381 11.20 -22.20 -21.84
CA ASN A 381 10.78 -23.58 -22.11
C ASN A 381 10.21 -23.69 -23.53
N GLY A 382 10.92 -24.42 -24.40
CA GLY A 382 10.77 -24.39 -25.86
C GLY A 382 9.34 -24.54 -26.41
N GLY A 383 9.11 -23.84 -27.53
CA GLY A 383 7.91 -23.83 -28.36
C GLY A 383 8.15 -22.84 -29.50
N GLY A 384 7.57 -23.04 -30.68
CA GLY A 384 7.75 -22.06 -31.76
C GLY A 384 7.09 -20.75 -31.39
N SER A 385 7.82 -19.63 -31.29
CA SER A 385 7.29 -18.30 -30.97
C SER A 385 6.68 -17.60 -32.19
N THR A 386 5.69 -16.74 -31.99
CA THR A 386 5.11 -15.90 -33.03
C THR A 386 4.90 -14.49 -32.49
N ILE A 387 5.46 -13.51 -33.22
CA ILE A 387 5.19 -12.10 -33.04
C ILE A 387 4.51 -11.61 -34.32
N ASN A 388 3.25 -11.18 -34.22
CA ASN A 388 2.50 -10.60 -35.33
C ASN A 388 2.43 -9.09 -35.13
N VAL A 389 3.03 -8.32 -36.04
CA VAL A 389 3.07 -6.86 -35.96
C VAL A 389 2.20 -6.27 -37.07
N ASN A 390 1.06 -5.70 -36.69
CA ASN A 390 0.15 -4.92 -37.55
C ASN A 390 0.26 -3.41 -37.29
N GLY A 391 0.69 -3.01 -36.09
CA GLY A 391 1.02 -1.63 -35.71
C GLY A 391 2.53 -1.37 -35.76
N GLU A 392 3.09 -0.75 -34.72
CA GLU A 392 4.53 -0.45 -34.60
C GLU A 392 5.18 -1.25 -33.48
N MET A 393 6.36 -1.81 -33.74
CA MET A 393 7.15 -2.51 -32.73
C MET A 393 8.63 -2.13 -32.85
N PHE A 394 9.23 -1.77 -31.71
CA PHE A 394 10.65 -1.54 -31.55
C PHE A 394 11.23 -2.59 -30.61
N ILE A 395 12.40 -3.14 -30.97
CA ILE A 395 13.13 -4.07 -30.11
C ILE A 395 14.56 -3.57 -29.99
N GLY A 396 14.97 -3.22 -28.78
CA GLY A 396 16.27 -2.62 -28.49
C GLY A 396 17.42 -3.63 -28.62
N ASN A 397 17.48 -4.57 -27.67
CA ASN A 397 18.55 -5.54 -27.51
C ASN A 397 18.13 -6.95 -27.95
N VAL A 398 18.05 -7.17 -29.28
CA VAL A 398 17.87 -8.53 -29.81
C VAL A 398 19.21 -9.30 -29.76
N GLY A 399 19.40 -10.13 -28.74
CA GLY A 399 20.34 -11.25 -28.81
C GLY A 399 19.75 -12.35 -29.68
N LEU A 400 19.97 -12.29 -31.00
CA LEU A 400 19.49 -13.29 -31.96
C LEU A 400 20.21 -14.65 -31.83
#